data_AF-A0A509L2R7-F1
#
_entry.id   AF-A0A509L2R7-F1
#
_cell.length_a   1.000
_cell.length_b   1.000
_cell.length_c   1.000
_cell.angle_alpha   90.00
_cell.angle_beta   90.00
_cell.angle_gamma   90.00
#
_symmetry.space_group_name_H-M   'P 1'
#
loop_
_entity.id
_entity.type
_entity.pdbx_description
1 polymer ?
#
loop_
_entity_poly.entity_id
_entity_poly.type
_entity_poly.pdbx_seq_one_letter_code
_entity_poly.pdbx_strand_id
1 'polypeptide(L)'
;MLLSSWLENCDAHNAWFSVDESDNNLRQFLIYFVTAIRTMFPDAVEKTLALANSSNLPPLKVLLASLLNEMNLIDQDYILAVDDIHLVQERQVHDLFTQLLQYPPPHMHLVLSGRRDPFLPISSLRAHGFVTEIRMQDLCFTTAETKGYLEQVLGEQIEDAIAVKWTEKTEGWIVGLSMAALSIRKRGHVAGMLSELPGGLQYVTEYLFNEVFECQSPEIRHYLLSTAILDRFCTPLCDVLYGLDVDSRQADISSWDFINLLKKENLFIINLDAENRWFRYHHLFKQLLQNQLKRYHSPEEISALHSRASEWFEGHGFIEEAIEQALAAGDALAAAKIIERNRHAVLDADRWHVLWQWLKKLPPEIKQARPNLQLGQAWCLLFLAQVGAVFPIIERVESLLEKNPEEPALLPEINFFRGLVCYFQGEGARSAELFTKAAELLPENTFLLLRSEAEYWTCVALHLAGRKEKAIRKLHQGIRSKDFQEGMLLSRLSFGLCFIHMLDGECLQAFQEGMRLREVGKSSRLVFAETWAMYVQGNASFQMFDLDAAQHHFRRVVENRYIKSPRAAVDAMVGLAITRQFMGEPDQADETMRLAQEYAEWTKDPVHQDIVASCR
;
A
#
# COMPACT_ATOMS: atom_id res chain seq x y z
N MET A 1 -0.25 -10.72 24.02
CA MET A 1 -0.44 -11.78 23.01
C MET A 1 0.63 -12.84 23.26
N LEU A 2 0.34 -14.15 23.19
CA LEU A 2 1.32 -15.20 23.55
C LEU A 2 2.60 -15.10 22.73
N LEU A 3 2.45 -14.93 21.42
CA LEU A 3 3.55 -14.82 20.47
C LEU A 3 4.45 -13.61 20.77
N SER A 4 3.86 -12.42 21.00
CA SER A 4 4.64 -11.22 21.33
C SER A 4 5.40 -11.37 22.65
N SER A 5 4.76 -11.95 23.68
CA SER A 5 5.39 -12.17 24.98
C SER A 5 6.51 -13.21 24.92
N TRP A 6 6.37 -14.24 24.08
CA TRP A 6 7.44 -15.21 23.84
C TRP A 6 8.64 -14.54 23.17
N LEU A 7 8.39 -13.73 22.12
CA LEU A 7 9.44 -12.99 21.40
C LEU A 7 10.18 -11.97 22.27
N GLU A 8 9.48 -11.30 23.20
CA GLU A 8 10.10 -10.38 24.18
C GLU A 8 11.07 -11.09 25.15
N ASN A 9 10.87 -12.41 25.37
CA ASN A 9 11.73 -13.23 26.22
C ASN A 9 12.75 -14.06 25.43
N CYS A 10 12.87 -13.84 24.11
CA CYS A 10 13.87 -14.48 23.27
C CYS A 10 15.10 -13.59 23.08
N ASP A 11 16.29 -14.16 23.26
CA ASP A 11 17.57 -13.46 23.05
C ASP A 11 17.94 -13.24 21.56
N ALA A 12 17.12 -13.73 20.62
CA ALA A 12 17.34 -13.59 19.18
C ALA A 12 16.70 -12.31 18.62
N HIS A 13 17.29 -11.75 17.56
CA HIS A 13 16.67 -10.68 16.79
C HIS A 13 15.31 -11.15 16.30
N ASN A 14 14.28 -10.35 16.54
CA ASN A 14 12.94 -10.75 16.15
C ASN A 14 12.07 -9.59 15.69
N ALA A 15 11.13 -9.93 14.82
CA ALA A 15 10.05 -9.06 14.43
C ALA A 15 8.79 -9.90 14.24
N TRP A 16 7.65 -9.25 14.43
CA TRP A 16 6.37 -9.86 14.16
C TRP A 16 5.41 -8.85 13.57
N PHE A 17 4.45 -9.37 12.80
CA PHE A 17 3.29 -8.63 12.36
C PHE A 17 2.08 -9.56 12.36
N SER A 18 0.89 -8.98 12.40
CA SER A 18 -0.36 -9.73 12.34
C SER A 18 -1.09 -9.36 11.06
N VAL A 19 -1.65 -10.37 10.41
CA VAL A 19 -2.45 -10.21 9.19
C VAL A 19 -3.87 -9.82 9.58
N ASP A 20 -4.50 -8.92 8.83
CA ASP A 20 -5.93 -8.64 8.90
C ASP A 20 -6.70 -9.01 7.60
N GLU A 21 -8.01 -8.80 7.56
CA GLU A 21 -8.84 -9.10 6.38
C GLU A 21 -8.56 -8.13 5.20
N SER A 22 -8.13 -6.90 5.49
CA SER A 22 -7.70 -5.90 4.49
C SER A 22 -6.34 -6.24 3.87
N ASP A 23 -5.51 -7.02 4.56
CA ASP A 23 -4.17 -7.44 4.15
C ASP A 23 -4.16 -8.64 3.19
N ASN A 24 -5.33 -9.08 2.72
CA ASN A 24 -5.46 -10.21 1.81
C ASN A 24 -5.05 -9.86 0.36
N ASN A 25 -3.88 -9.24 0.21
CA ASN A 25 -3.25 -8.84 -1.04
C ASN A 25 -1.74 -9.05 -0.96
N LEU A 26 -1.14 -9.65 -2.00
CA LEU A 26 0.30 -9.93 -2.05
C LEU A 26 1.18 -8.70 -1.80
N ARG A 27 0.81 -7.54 -2.34
CA ARG A 27 1.60 -6.30 -2.20
C ARG A 27 1.69 -5.89 -0.74
N GLN A 28 0.55 -5.77 -0.07
CA GLN A 28 0.47 -5.32 1.31
C GLN A 28 1.19 -6.31 2.24
N PHE A 29 0.93 -7.60 2.05
CA PHE A 29 1.60 -8.67 2.78
C PHE A 29 3.12 -8.59 2.62
N LEU A 30 3.63 -8.42 1.39
CA LEU A 30 5.06 -8.31 1.14
C LEU A 30 5.66 -7.05 1.75
N ILE A 31 4.95 -5.92 1.72
CA ILE A 31 5.39 -4.68 2.37
C ILE A 31 5.54 -4.90 3.89
N TYR A 32 4.57 -5.52 4.56
CA TYR A 32 4.70 -5.81 5.99
C TYR A 32 5.80 -6.82 6.30
N PHE A 33 5.91 -7.88 5.50
CA PHE A 33 6.96 -8.88 5.64
C PHE A 33 8.37 -8.24 5.55
N VAL A 34 8.58 -7.41 4.52
CA VAL A 34 9.83 -6.67 4.31
C VAL A 34 10.06 -5.61 5.38
N THR A 35 9.01 -4.90 5.78
CA THR A 35 9.11 -3.87 6.84
C THR A 35 9.50 -4.49 8.18
N ALA A 36 8.93 -5.65 8.52
CA ALA A 36 9.30 -6.41 9.72
C ALA A 36 10.77 -6.87 9.69
N ILE A 37 11.29 -7.27 8.53
CA ILE A 37 12.74 -7.55 8.41
C ILE A 37 13.55 -6.26 8.63
N ARG A 38 13.10 -5.13 8.10
CA ARG A 38 13.80 -3.85 8.21
C ARG A 38 13.80 -3.25 9.61
N THR A 39 12.86 -3.60 10.49
CA THR A 39 12.93 -3.18 11.90
C THR A 39 14.12 -3.82 12.62
N MET A 40 14.53 -5.03 12.21
CA MET A 40 15.73 -5.70 12.69
C MET A 40 16.98 -5.26 11.92
N PHE A 41 16.87 -5.11 10.59
CA PHE A 41 17.97 -4.81 9.68
C PHE A 41 17.62 -3.65 8.73
N PRO A 42 17.87 -2.38 9.13
CA PRO A 42 17.36 -1.19 8.41
C PRO A 42 17.70 -1.11 6.91
N ASP A 43 18.87 -1.62 6.53
CA ASP A 43 19.42 -1.59 5.17
C ASP A 43 19.17 -2.89 4.38
N ALA A 44 18.51 -3.89 4.98
CA ALA A 44 18.17 -5.12 4.28
C ALA A 44 16.96 -4.93 3.35
N VAL A 45 16.81 -5.84 2.38
CA VAL A 45 15.62 -6.01 1.52
C VAL A 45 15.14 -4.74 0.80
N GLU A 46 16.04 -3.78 0.56
CA GLU A 46 15.74 -2.48 -0.07
C GLU A 46 15.19 -2.65 -1.50
N LYS A 47 15.78 -3.56 -2.29
CA LYS A 47 15.35 -3.82 -3.66
C LYS A 47 13.97 -4.48 -3.69
N THR A 48 13.72 -5.42 -2.79
CA THR A 48 12.40 -6.05 -2.67
C THR A 48 11.34 -5.05 -2.24
N LEU A 49 11.66 -4.12 -1.33
CA LEU A 49 10.75 -3.04 -0.97
C LEU A 49 10.47 -2.12 -2.18
N ALA A 50 11.49 -1.77 -2.97
CA ALA A 50 11.31 -0.98 -4.18
C ALA A 50 10.41 -1.69 -5.21
N LEU A 51 10.56 -3.02 -5.36
CA LEU A 51 9.68 -3.84 -6.20
C LEU A 51 8.25 -3.92 -5.64
N ALA A 52 8.09 -4.02 -4.32
CA ALA A 52 6.78 -4.03 -3.66
C ALA A 52 6.09 -2.66 -3.72
N ASN A 53 6.83 -1.58 -3.94
CA ASN A 53 6.32 -0.21 -4.14
C ASN A 53 6.21 0.20 -5.62
N SER A 54 6.55 -0.68 -6.56
CA SER A 54 6.43 -0.35 -7.98
C SER A 54 4.97 -0.18 -8.42
N SER A 55 4.72 0.56 -9.49
CA SER A 55 3.35 0.81 -9.98
C SER A 55 2.57 -0.48 -10.26
N ASN A 56 3.19 -1.42 -10.97
CA ASN A 56 2.66 -2.75 -11.23
C ASN A 56 3.46 -3.79 -10.45
N LEU A 57 2.76 -4.55 -9.62
CA LEU A 57 3.40 -5.57 -8.79
C LEU A 57 4.07 -6.61 -9.70
N PRO A 58 5.41 -6.81 -9.58
CA PRO A 58 6.15 -7.73 -10.43
C PRO A 58 5.65 -9.17 -10.29
N PRO A 59 5.93 -10.04 -11.27
CA PRO A 59 5.61 -11.45 -11.14
C PRO A 59 6.20 -12.04 -9.85
N LEU A 60 5.45 -12.92 -9.19
CA LEU A 60 5.84 -13.52 -7.90
C LEU A 60 7.26 -14.10 -7.92
N LYS A 61 7.65 -14.76 -9.02
CA LYS A 61 9.01 -15.31 -9.21
C LYS A 61 10.11 -14.24 -9.08
N VAL A 62 9.86 -13.02 -9.56
CA VAL A 62 10.82 -11.90 -9.49
C VAL A 62 10.91 -11.38 -8.06
N LEU A 63 9.76 -11.22 -7.40
CA LEU A 63 9.68 -10.80 -6.00
C LEU A 63 10.41 -11.79 -5.09
N LEU A 64 10.14 -13.08 -5.25
CA LEU A 64 10.80 -14.16 -4.51
C LEU A 64 12.31 -14.19 -4.74
N ALA A 65 12.76 -14.11 -5.99
CA ALA A 65 14.18 -14.12 -6.28
C ALA A 65 14.89 -12.92 -5.64
N SER A 66 14.28 -11.72 -5.66
CA SER A 66 14.83 -10.55 -4.98
C SER A 66 14.86 -10.76 -3.46
N LEU A 67 13.75 -11.20 -2.88
CA LEU A 67 13.58 -11.39 -1.45
C LEU A 67 14.59 -12.42 -0.92
N LEU A 68 14.66 -13.60 -1.53
CA LEU A 68 15.59 -14.67 -1.15
C LEU A 68 17.05 -14.23 -1.26
N ASN A 69 17.42 -13.54 -2.35
CA ASN A 69 18.79 -13.07 -2.53
C ASN A 69 19.18 -12.05 -1.46
N GLU A 70 18.29 -11.12 -1.11
CA GLU A 70 18.58 -10.11 -0.08
C GLU A 70 18.54 -10.71 1.33
N MET A 71 17.65 -11.66 1.62
CA MET A 71 17.62 -12.37 2.90
C MET A 71 18.85 -13.26 3.11
N ASN A 72 19.42 -13.83 2.04
CA ASN A 72 20.67 -14.59 2.11
C ASN A 72 21.91 -13.74 2.39
N LEU A 73 21.82 -12.40 2.29
CA LEU A 73 22.89 -11.50 2.69
C LEU A 73 22.90 -11.20 4.20
N ILE A 74 21.84 -11.58 4.92
CA ILE A 74 21.75 -11.43 6.36
C ILE A 74 22.52 -12.59 7.00
N ASP A 75 23.55 -12.28 7.78
CA ASP A 75 24.49 -13.23 8.39
C ASP A 75 24.22 -13.53 9.88
N GLN A 76 23.09 -13.06 10.40
CA GLN A 76 22.68 -13.20 11.79
C GLN A 76 21.37 -13.97 11.89
N ASP A 77 21.24 -14.85 12.90
CA ASP A 77 20.01 -15.59 13.15
C ASP A 77 18.88 -14.65 13.64
N TYR A 78 17.68 -14.79 13.06
CA TYR A 78 16.52 -14.00 13.43
C TYR A 78 15.21 -14.79 13.36
N ILE A 79 14.23 -14.34 14.14
CA ILE A 79 12.88 -14.90 14.18
C ILE A 79 11.92 -13.92 13.49
N LEU A 80 11.21 -14.41 12.47
CA LEU A 80 10.12 -13.67 11.86
C LEU A 80 8.81 -14.38 12.15
N ALA A 81 7.91 -13.69 12.86
CA ALA A 81 6.64 -14.27 13.27
C ALA A 81 5.44 -13.60 12.57
N VAL A 82 4.57 -14.42 12.01
CA VAL A 82 3.35 -13.98 11.31
C VAL A 82 2.14 -14.48 12.08
N ASP A 83 1.43 -13.56 12.71
CA ASP A 83 0.23 -13.86 13.47
C ASP A 83 -1.03 -13.79 12.59
N ASP A 84 -2.03 -14.60 12.95
CA ASP A 84 -3.30 -14.74 12.24
C ASP A 84 -3.18 -15.14 10.74
N ILE A 85 -2.21 -15.99 10.39
CA ILE A 85 -1.96 -16.44 8.99
C ILE A 85 -3.18 -17.02 8.29
N HIS A 86 -4.14 -17.54 9.05
CA HIS A 86 -5.39 -18.09 8.55
C HIS A 86 -6.29 -17.07 7.82
N LEU A 87 -6.08 -15.77 8.02
CA LEU A 87 -6.81 -14.70 7.33
C LEU A 87 -6.31 -14.50 5.89
N VAL A 88 -5.08 -14.93 5.58
CA VAL A 88 -4.59 -14.96 4.20
C VAL A 88 -5.38 -16.02 3.41
N GLN A 89 -6.06 -15.57 2.37
CA GLN A 89 -6.75 -16.41 1.38
C GLN A 89 -6.15 -16.22 -0.03
N GLU A 90 -5.34 -15.17 -0.23
CA GLU A 90 -4.70 -14.84 -1.49
C GLU A 90 -3.69 -15.91 -1.88
N ARG A 91 -3.97 -16.60 -2.98
CA ARG A 91 -3.16 -17.72 -3.48
C ARG A 91 -1.70 -17.31 -3.69
N GLN A 92 -1.45 -16.11 -4.19
CA GLN A 92 -0.08 -15.66 -4.43
C GLN A 92 0.75 -15.55 -3.13
N VAL A 93 0.13 -15.28 -1.99
CA VAL A 93 0.83 -15.25 -0.69
C VAL A 93 1.15 -16.69 -0.23
N HIS A 94 0.25 -17.64 -0.45
CA HIS A 94 0.55 -19.06 -0.19
C HIS A 94 1.67 -19.59 -1.09
N ASP A 95 1.67 -19.20 -2.37
CA ASP A 95 2.73 -19.54 -3.32
C ASP A 95 4.08 -18.90 -2.90
N LEU A 96 4.06 -17.67 -2.38
CA LEU A 96 5.23 -16.98 -1.80
C LEU A 96 5.85 -17.84 -0.68
N PHE A 97 5.06 -18.22 0.32
CA PHE A 97 5.54 -19.05 1.42
C PHE A 97 6.00 -20.43 0.96
N THR A 98 5.28 -21.07 0.04
CA THR A 98 5.64 -22.39 -0.48
C THR A 98 7.03 -22.38 -1.10
N GLN A 99 7.34 -21.35 -1.90
CA GLN A 99 8.67 -21.22 -2.53
C GLN A 99 9.74 -20.76 -1.54
N LEU A 100 9.41 -19.87 -0.59
CA LEU A 100 10.31 -19.45 0.49
C LEU A 100 10.74 -20.67 1.33
N LEU A 101 9.80 -21.57 1.65
CA LEU A 101 10.06 -22.78 2.44
C LEU A 101 10.74 -23.89 1.64
N GLN A 102 10.68 -23.85 0.31
CA GLN A 102 11.44 -24.75 -0.56
C GLN A 102 12.93 -24.38 -0.58
N TYR A 103 13.25 -23.10 -0.44
CA TYR A 103 14.60 -22.55 -0.41
C TYR A 103 14.78 -21.64 0.83
N PRO A 104 14.73 -22.20 2.05
CA PRO A 104 14.69 -21.40 3.27
C PRO A 104 15.99 -20.58 3.43
N PRO A 105 15.90 -19.27 3.71
CA PRO A 105 17.06 -18.48 4.10
C PRO A 105 17.74 -19.09 5.33
N PRO A 106 19.07 -19.25 5.35
CA PRO A 106 19.77 -20.08 6.32
C PRO A 106 19.64 -19.59 7.78
N HIS A 107 19.48 -18.28 7.96
CA HIS A 107 19.45 -17.62 9.26
C HIS A 107 18.04 -17.26 9.74
N MET A 108 17.00 -17.62 8.97
CA MET A 108 15.62 -17.28 9.31
C MET A 108 14.93 -18.43 10.05
N HIS A 109 14.34 -18.11 11.21
CA HIS A 109 13.34 -18.94 11.86
C HIS A 109 11.94 -18.35 11.66
N LEU A 110 11.09 -19.04 10.87
CA LEU A 110 9.73 -18.58 10.57
C LEU A 110 8.72 -19.19 11.55
N VAL A 111 7.97 -18.33 12.23
CA VAL A 111 6.87 -18.74 13.13
C VAL A 111 5.53 -18.31 12.52
N LEU A 112 4.61 -19.26 12.34
CA LEU A 112 3.27 -18.98 11.81
C LEU A 112 2.24 -19.32 12.88
N SER A 113 1.41 -18.34 13.25
CA SER A 113 0.29 -18.51 14.18
C SER A 113 -1.04 -18.39 13.42
N GLY A 114 -1.96 -19.32 13.66
CA GLY A 114 -3.27 -19.33 13.01
C GLY A 114 -4.22 -20.35 13.61
N ARG A 115 -5.50 -20.24 13.26
CA ARG A 115 -6.58 -21.09 13.81
C ARG A 115 -6.86 -22.35 13.03
N ARG A 116 -6.40 -22.38 11.78
CA ARG A 116 -6.46 -23.51 10.87
C ARG A 116 -5.08 -23.66 10.27
N ASP A 117 -4.77 -24.87 9.81
CA ASP A 117 -3.55 -25.10 9.06
C ASP A 117 -3.50 -24.14 7.85
N PRO A 118 -2.37 -23.42 7.66
CA PRO A 118 -2.21 -22.60 6.48
C PRO A 118 -2.14 -23.49 5.23
N PHE A 119 -2.47 -22.94 4.07
CA PHE A 119 -2.38 -23.63 2.78
C PHE A 119 -0.92 -23.79 2.32
N LEU A 120 -0.13 -24.54 3.10
CA LEU A 120 1.28 -24.82 2.89
C LEU A 120 1.50 -26.33 2.83
N PRO A 121 2.61 -26.81 2.22
CA PRO A 121 2.93 -28.23 2.17
C PRO A 121 3.45 -28.77 3.51
N ILE A 122 2.70 -28.56 4.61
CA ILE A 122 3.08 -28.91 5.98
C ILE A 122 3.44 -30.40 6.11
N SER A 123 2.67 -31.29 5.49
CA SER A 123 2.97 -32.73 5.51
C SER A 123 4.35 -33.07 4.94
N SER A 124 4.77 -32.37 3.89
CA SER A 124 6.10 -32.55 3.29
C SER A 124 7.19 -32.02 4.23
N LEU A 125 7.01 -30.80 4.75
CA LEU A 125 7.97 -30.18 5.66
C LEU A 125 8.13 -31.01 6.95
N ARG A 126 7.03 -31.59 7.46
CA ARG A 126 7.00 -32.52 8.59
C ARG A 126 7.80 -33.78 8.30
N ALA A 127 7.63 -34.40 7.13
CA ALA A 127 8.37 -35.59 6.74
C ALA A 127 9.90 -35.34 6.66
N HIS A 128 10.31 -34.11 6.37
CA HIS A 128 11.72 -33.69 6.34
C HIS A 128 12.24 -33.19 7.70
N GLY A 129 11.42 -33.14 8.74
CA GLY A 129 11.82 -32.66 10.06
C GLY A 129 12.04 -31.14 10.15
N PHE A 130 11.48 -30.36 9.20
CA PHE A 130 11.62 -28.90 9.15
C PHE A 130 10.52 -28.14 9.91
N VAL A 131 9.59 -28.84 10.58
CA VAL A 131 8.46 -28.22 11.27
C VAL A 131 8.40 -28.68 12.72
N THR A 132 8.32 -27.72 13.62
CA THR A 132 7.83 -27.91 14.99
C THR A 132 6.38 -27.44 15.03
N GLU A 133 5.47 -28.32 15.43
CA GLU A 133 4.05 -28.00 15.53
C GLU A 133 3.66 -27.88 16.99
N ILE A 134 3.08 -26.74 17.36
CA ILE A 134 2.45 -26.51 18.65
C ILE A 134 0.95 -26.43 18.37
N ARG A 135 0.20 -27.43 18.82
CA ARG A 135 -1.23 -27.56 18.60
C ARG A 135 -2.01 -27.13 19.82
N MET A 136 -3.32 -27.05 19.66
CA MET A 136 -4.24 -26.67 20.73
C MET A 136 -3.99 -27.47 22.02
N GLN A 137 -3.75 -28.78 21.91
CA GLN A 137 -3.50 -29.64 23.07
C GLN A 137 -2.20 -29.30 23.80
N ASP A 138 -1.18 -28.83 23.08
CA ASP A 138 0.10 -28.40 23.66
C ASP A 138 -0.01 -27.02 24.35
N LEU A 139 -1.01 -26.22 23.97
CA LEU A 139 -1.32 -24.92 24.56
C LEU A 139 -2.36 -25.01 25.69
N CYS A 140 -3.07 -26.13 25.81
CA CYS A 140 -4.00 -26.36 26.90
C CYS A 140 -3.22 -26.55 28.20
N PHE A 141 -3.64 -25.83 29.22
CA PHE A 141 -3.05 -25.91 30.53
C PHE A 141 -3.31 -27.30 31.11
N THR A 142 -2.25 -27.91 31.60
CA THR A 142 -2.32 -29.05 32.50
C THR A 142 -3.04 -28.66 33.80
N THR A 143 -3.43 -29.64 34.60
CA THR A 143 -4.04 -29.38 35.91
C THR A 143 -3.12 -28.58 36.83
N ALA A 144 -1.81 -28.85 36.77
CA ALA A 144 -0.82 -28.11 37.55
C ALA A 144 -0.72 -26.64 37.10
N GLU A 145 -0.69 -26.38 35.79
CA GLU A 145 -0.69 -25.02 35.24
C GLU A 145 -2.02 -24.29 35.49
N THR A 146 -3.14 -25.00 35.42
CA THR A 146 -4.47 -24.48 35.76
C THR A 146 -4.51 -24.01 37.21
N LYS A 147 -4.01 -24.83 38.14
CA LYS A 147 -3.89 -24.47 39.55
C LYS A 147 -3.00 -23.23 39.73
N GLY A 148 -1.78 -23.27 39.21
CA GLY A 148 -0.83 -22.16 39.35
C GLY A 148 -1.38 -20.85 38.78
N TYR A 149 -2.06 -20.92 37.64
CA TYR A 149 -2.74 -19.77 37.04
C TYR A 149 -3.86 -19.22 37.92
N LEU A 150 -4.75 -20.06 38.42
CA LEU A 150 -5.85 -19.64 39.28
C LEU A 150 -5.34 -19.02 40.59
N GLU A 151 -4.31 -19.60 41.20
CA GLU A 151 -3.68 -19.07 42.42
C GLU A 151 -3.06 -17.69 42.16
N GLN A 152 -2.38 -17.51 41.03
CA GLN A 152 -1.78 -16.23 40.64
C GLN A 152 -2.84 -15.15 40.38
N VAL A 153 -3.97 -15.50 39.76
CA VAL A 153 -5.02 -14.54 39.38
C VAL A 153 -5.95 -14.18 40.53
N LEU A 154 -6.30 -15.16 41.36
CA LEU A 154 -7.21 -14.98 42.49
C LEU A 154 -6.49 -14.57 43.77
N GLY A 155 -5.17 -14.80 43.87
CA GLY A 155 -4.37 -14.47 45.05
C GLY A 155 -4.63 -15.38 46.26
N GLU A 156 -5.31 -16.51 46.06
CA GLU A 156 -5.65 -17.50 47.08
C GLU A 156 -5.14 -18.88 46.67
N GLN A 157 -4.92 -19.76 47.66
CA GLN A 157 -4.56 -21.15 47.40
C GLN A 157 -5.79 -21.91 46.88
N ILE A 158 -5.61 -22.71 45.81
CA ILE A 158 -6.70 -23.45 45.18
C ILE A 158 -6.52 -24.94 45.49
N GLU A 159 -7.59 -25.58 45.97
CA GLU A 159 -7.56 -27.03 46.23
C GLU A 159 -7.40 -27.81 44.92
N ASP A 160 -6.63 -28.92 44.96
CA ASP A 160 -6.38 -29.74 43.78
C ASP A 160 -7.67 -30.29 43.15
N ALA A 161 -8.68 -30.61 43.98
CA ALA A 161 -9.98 -31.06 43.51
C ALA A 161 -10.71 -30.00 42.66
N ILE A 162 -10.51 -28.71 42.97
CA ILE A 162 -11.08 -27.60 42.20
C ILE A 162 -10.33 -27.44 40.88
N ALA A 163 -9.00 -27.51 40.91
CA ALA A 163 -8.17 -27.43 39.72
C ALA A 163 -8.50 -28.56 38.72
N VAL A 164 -8.63 -29.81 39.19
CA VAL A 164 -9.04 -30.96 38.36
C VAL A 164 -10.39 -30.69 37.70
N LYS A 165 -11.40 -30.30 38.47
CA LYS A 165 -12.75 -30.02 37.96
C LYS A 165 -12.75 -28.89 36.92
N TRP A 166 -11.89 -27.89 37.09
CA TRP A 166 -11.77 -26.77 36.16
C TRP A 166 -11.05 -27.16 34.88
N THR A 167 -9.95 -27.92 34.97
CA THR A 167 -9.28 -28.47 33.80
C THR A 167 -10.21 -29.38 33.01
N GLU A 168 -11.02 -30.22 33.68
CA GLU A 168 -12.04 -31.05 33.02
C GLU A 168 -13.12 -30.22 32.32
N LYS A 169 -13.64 -29.16 32.96
CA LYS A 169 -14.71 -28.33 32.40
C LYS A 169 -14.28 -27.38 31.29
N THR A 170 -13.03 -26.92 31.35
CA THR A 170 -12.47 -25.97 30.37
C THR A 170 -11.57 -26.65 29.34
N GLU A 171 -11.36 -27.96 29.48
CA GLU A 171 -10.42 -28.75 28.68
C GLU A 171 -9.00 -28.14 28.65
N GLY A 172 -8.62 -27.45 29.73
CA GLY A 172 -7.34 -26.74 29.85
C GLY A 172 -7.25 -25.45 29.01
N TRP A 173 -8.33 -25.00 28.39
CA TRP A 173 -8.25 -23.83 27.50
C TRP A 173 -8.05 -22.52 28.27
N ILE A 174 -6.87 -21.92 28.08
CA ILE A 174 -6.45 -20.73 28.85
C ILE A 174 -7.39 -19.54 28.71
N VAL A 175 -8.01 -19.33 27.54
CA VAL A 175 -8.96 -18.21 27.35
C VAL A 175 -10.20 -18.46 28.20
N GLY A 176 -10.75 -19.68 28.18
CA GLY A 176 -11.87 -20.10 29.03
C GLY A 176 -11.55 -19.98 30.52
N LEU A 177 -10.38 -20.47 30.93
CA LEU A 177 -9.88 -20.37 32.31
C LEU A 177 -9.69 -18.92 32.77
N SER A 178 -9.08 -18.09 31.92
CA SER A 178 -8.87 -16.66 32.20
C SER A 178 -10.18 -15.91 32.35
N MET A 179 -11.13 -16.19 31.47
CA MET A 179 -12.48 -15.62 31.52
C MET A 179 -13.21 -16.03 32.80
N ALA A 180 -13.20 -17.32 33.15
CA ALA A 180 -13.84 -17.79 34.37
C ALA A 180 -13.18 -17.21 35.65
N ALA A 181 -11.85 -17.08 35.67
CA ALA A 181 -11.12 -16.49 36.80
C ALA A 181 -11.41 -14.98 36.97
N LEU A 182 -11.53 -14.22 35.87
CA LEU A 182 -11.87 -12.79 35.92
C LEU A 182 -13.29 -12.53 36.46
N SER A 183 -14.27 -13.39 36.13
CA SER A 183 -15.64 -13.26 36.66
C SER A 183 -15.68 -13.44 38.18
N ILE A 184 -14.92 -14.42 38.69
CA ILE A 184 -14.79 -14.67 40.14
C ILE A 184 -14.17 -13.46 40.86
N ARG A 185 -13.11 -12.86 40.30
CA ARG A 185 -12.44 -11.69 40.89
C ARG A 185 -13.37 -10.48 41.03
N LYS A 186 -14.32 -10.28 40.11
CA LYS A 186 -15.29 -9.18 40.16
C LYS A 186 -16.43 -9.40 41.16
N ARG A 187 -16.84 -10.66 41.37
CA ARG A 187 -18.01 -11.02 42.21
C ARG A 187 -17.66 -11.46 43.63
N GLY A 188 -16.38 -11.71 43.94
CA GLY A 188 -15.88 -11.89 45.31
C GLY A 188 -16.20 -13.23 45.98
N HIS A 189 -16.65 -14.25 45.23
CA HIS A 189 -16.97 -15.56 45.79
C HIS A 189 -16.45 -16.71 44.92
N VAL A 190 -15.32 -17.29 45.35
CA VAL A 190 -14.65 -18.42 44.71
C VAL A 190 -15.49 -19.70 44.81
N ALA A 191 -16.09 -20.00 45.97
CA ALA A 191 -16.66 -21.32 46.27
C ALA A 191 -18.00 -21.65 45.59
N GLY A 192 -18.85 -20.64 45.31
CA GLY A 192 -20.20 -20.86 44.76
C GLY A 192 -20.25 -21.12 43.25
N MET A 193 -19.28 -20.58 42.50
CA MET A 193 -19.30 -20.58 41.03
C MET A 193 -18.54 -21.78 40.41
N LEU A 194 -17.81 -22.55 41.23
CA LEU A 194 -17.04 -23.75 40.83
C LEU A 194 -17.92 -24.89 40.27
N SER A 195 -19.24 -24.76 40.36
CA SER A 195 -20.21 -25.79 39.99
C SER A 195 -20.90 -25.55 38.65
N GLU A 196 -20.89 -24.33 38.11
CA GLU A 196 -21.83 -23.92 37.02
C GLU A 196 -21.21 -23.65 35.65
N LEU A 197 -19.90 -23.83 35.43
CA LEU A 197 -19.31 -23.64 34.09
C LEU A 197 -19.73 -24.72 33.08
N PRO A 198 -20.21 -24.34 31.87
CA PRO A 198 -20.35 -25.24 30.73
C PRO A 198 -19.37 -24.84 29.58
N GLY A 199 -18.94 -25.80 28.75
CA GLY A 199 -17.77 -25.66 27.84
C GLY A 199 -18.09 -25.40 26.35
N GLY A 200 -17.16 -24.75 25.63
CA GLY A 200 -17.14 -24.67 24.14
C GLY A 200 -16.90 -23.27 23.53
N LEU A 201 -16.71 -23.19 22.20
CA LEU A 201 -16.53 -21.92 21.44
C LEU A 201 -17.80 -21.03 21.45
N GLN A 202 -18.97 -21.67 21.50
CA GLN A 202 -20.26 -20.99 21.61
C GLN A 202 -20.40 -20.31 22.97
N TYR A 203 -19.84 -20.91 24.03
CA TYR A 203 -19.72 -20.31 25.36
C TYR A 203 -18.79 -19.11 25.41
N VAL A 204 -17.73 -19.04 24.59
CA VAL A 204 -16.88 -17.85 24.52
C VAL A 204 -17.62 -16.67 23.96
N THR A 205 -18.43 -16.87 22.92
CA THR A 205 -19.24 -15.80 22.35
C THR A 205 -20.34 -15.38 23.33
N GLU A 206 -21.00 -16.34 24.00
CA GLU A 206 -21.99 -16.05 25.04
C GLU A 206 -21.38 -15.38 26.28
N TYR A 207 -20.17 -15.75 26.71
CA TYR A 207 -19.46 -15.11 27.82
C TYR A 207 -18.94 -13.71 27.43
N LEU A 208 -18.28 -13.57 26.27
CA LEU A 208 -17.84 -12.26 25.77
C LEU A 208 -19.03 -11.30 25.67
N PHE A 209 -20.22 -11.83 25.37
CA PHE A 209 -21.45 -11.06 25.42
C PHE A 209 -21.94 -10.81 26.85
N ASN A 210 -22.29 -11.83 27.64
CA ASN A 210 -22.94 -11.69 28.96
C ASN A 210 -22.03 -11.14 30.07
N GLU A 211 -20.74 -11.48 30.05
CA GLU A 211 -19.81 -11.20 31.15
C GLU A 211 -18.77 -10.12 30.80
N VAL A 212 -18.48 -9.92 29.51
CA VAL A 212 -17.52 -8.88 29.07
C VAL A 212 -18.21 -7.67 28.48
N PHE A 213 -19.29 -7.82 27.73
CA PHE A 213 -20.02 -6.70 27.14
C PHE A 213 -21.19 -6.23 28.02
N GLU A 214 -22.11 -7.11 28.44
CA GLU A 214 -23.28 -6.74 29.25
C GLU A 214 -22.93 -6.26 30.66
N CYS A 215 -21.82 -6.75 31.24
CA CYS A 215 -21.36 -6.31 32.56
C CYS A 215 -20.67 -4.93 32.55
N GLN A 216 -20.49 -4.30 31.39
CA GLN A 216 -19.91 -2.96 31.31
C GLN A 216 -20.98 -1.91 31.53
N SER A 217 -20.55 -0.73 31.99
CA SER A 217 -21.45 0.41 32.09
C SER A 217 -22.01 0.77 30.69
N PRO A 218 -23.20 1.38 30.61
CA PRO A 218 -23.77 1.84 29.33
C PRO A 218 -22.80 2.69 28.50
N GLU A 219 -21.98 3.52 29.14
CA GLU A 219 -21.01 4.42 28.52
C GLU A 219 -19.87 3.63 27.84
N ILE A 220 -19.33 2.62 28.53
CA ILE A 220 -18.26 1.76 27.98
C ILE A 220 -18.81 0.91 26.83
N ARG A 221 -20.04 0.38 26.95
CA ARG A 221 -20.69 -0.35 25.85
C ARG A 221 -20.84 0.53 24.62
N HIS A 222 -21.21 1.80 24.80
CA HIS A 222 -21.29 2.74 23.70
C HIS A 222 -19.92 2.92 23.01
N TYR A 223 -18.85 3.18 23.75
CA TYR A 223 -17.50 3.25 23.17
C TYR A 223 -17.08 1.97 22.42
N LEU A 224 -17.32 0.80 23.01
CA LEU A 224 -17.00 -0.50 22.41
C LEU A 224 -17.73 -0.69 21.06
N LEU A 225 -19.03 -0.37 21.02
CA LEU A 225 -19.83 -0.46 19.79
C LEU A 225 -19.40 0.58 18.75
N SER A 226 -19.26 1.85 19.15
CA SER A 226 -18.93 2.95 18.24
C SER A 226 -17.55 2.78 17.61
N THR A 227 -16.59 2.16 18.30
CA THR A 227 -15.24 1.90 17.78
C THR A 227 -15.11 0.56 17.05
N ALA A 228 -16.13 -0.30 17.05
CA ALA A 228 -16.10 -1.62 16.41
C ALA A 228 -16.01 -1.56 14.87
N ILE A 229 -16.37 -0.42 14.28
CA ILE A 229 -16.28 -0.18 12.84
C ILE A 229 -14.84 0.06 12.35
N LEU A 230 -13.89 0.27 13.27
CA LEU A 230 -12.53 0.66 12.96
C LEU A 230 -11.58 -0.54 12.96
N ASP A 231 -10.60 -0.55 12.06
CA ASP A 231 -9.49 -1.51 12.08
C ASP A 231 -8.46 -1.18 13.16
N ARG A 232 -8.24 0.12 13.37
CA ARG A 232 -7.40 0.68 14.43
C ARG A 232 -8.03 1.95 14.99
N PHE A 233 -7.82 2.20 16.27
CA PHE A 233 -8.33 3.37 16.97
C PHE A 233 -7.31 3.94 17.94
N CYS A 234 -7.47 5.21 18.26
CA CYS A 234 -6.68 5.95 19.24
C CYS A 234 -7.60 6.89 20.02
N THR A 235 -7.13 7.43 21.15
CA THR A 235 -7.94 8.25 22.05
C THR A 235 -8.69 9.39 21.34
N PRO A 236 -8.05 10.22 20.48
CA PRO A 236 -8.74 11.34 19.83
C PRO A 236 -9.84 10.89 18.85
N LEU A 237 -9.70 9.71 18.25
CA LEU A 237 -10.73 9.15 17.36
C LEU A 237 -11.92 8.59 18.17
N CYS A 238 -11.67 8.01 19.34
CA CYS A 238 -12.73 7.59 20.26
C CYS A 238 -13.61 8.77 20.69
N ASP A 239 -13.01 9.94 20.96
CA ASP A 239 -13.75 11.16 21.35
C ASP A 239 -14.72 11.60 20.24
N VAL A 240 -14.30 11.50 18.97
CA VAL A 240 -15.15 11.88 17.83
C VAL A 240 -16.31 10.91 17.63
N LEU A 241 -16.06 9.61 17.82
CA LEU A 241 -17.10 8.59 17.64
C LEU A 241 -18.12 8.55 18.79
N TYR A 242 -17.75 9.05 19.96
CA TYR A 242 -18.66 9.17 21.11
C TYR A 242 -19.66 10.35 20.96
N GLY A 243 -19.31 11.37 20.18
CA GLY A 243 -20.03 12.65 20.17
C GLY A 243 -21.29 12.70 19.28
N LEU A 244 -22.40 13.16 19.90
CA LEU A 244 -23.58 13.84 19.33
C LEU A 244 -24.81 12.99 19.00
N ASP A 245 -25.37 12.34 20.02
CA ASP A 245 -26.79 12.55 20.28
C ASP A 245 -26.96 13.72 21.27
N VAL A 246 -27.91 14.58 20.96
CA VAL A 246 -28.19 15.86 21.61
C VAL A 246 -28.71 15.62 23.03
N ASP A 247 -27.83 15.70 24.04
CA ASP A 247 -28.08 16.23 25.40
C ASP A 247 -27.00 15.90 26.45
N SER A 248 -25.99 15.08 26.14
CA SER A 248 -25.00 14.64 27.14
C SER A 248 -23.82 15.63 27.32
N ARG A 249 -24.10 16.77 27.96
CA ARG A 249 -23.11 17.32 28.89
C ARG A 249 -22.90 16.28 29.99
N GLN A 250 -21.71 15.68 30.03
CA GLN A 250 -21.19 14.66 30.95
C GLN A 250 -21.21 13.23 30.37
N ALA A 251 -20.22 12.93 29.53
CA ALA A 251 -19.65 11.59 29.57
C ALA A 251 -18.96 11.43 30.94
N ASP A 252 -19.41 10.51 31.78
CA ASP A 252 -18.79 10.26 33.09
C ASP A 252 -17.38 9.66 32.96
N ILE A 253 -16.98 9.23 31.75
CA ILE A 253 -15.71 8.57 31.45
C ILE A 253 -15.09 9.21 30.20
N SER A 254 -13.84 9.67 30.30
CA SER A 254 -13.09 10.18 29.15
C SER A 254 -12.63 9.04 28.22
N SER A 255 -12.36 9.32 26.94
CA SER A 255 -11.79 8.31 26.04
C SER A 255 -10.45 7.75 26.53
N TRP A 256 -9.70 8.53 27.30
CA TRP A 256 -8.46 8.08 27.93
C TRP A 256 -8.74 7.06 29.05
N ASP A 257 -9.75 7.32 29.89
CA ASP A 257 -10.20 6.39 30.92
C ASP A 257 -10.77 5.11 30.30
N PHE A 258 -11.49 5.22 29.18
CA PHE A 258 -11.96 4.08 28.40
C PHE A 258 -10.79 3.19 27.94
N ILE A 259 -9.78 3.76 27.27
CA ILE A 259 -8.61 2.99 26.81
C ILE A 259 -7.84 2.40 27.98
N ASN A 260 -7.68 3.13 29.08
CA ASN A 260 -7.02 2.62 30.27
C ASN A 260 -7.80 1.50 30.95
N LEU A 261 -9.13 1.56 30.93
CA LEU A 261 -9.96 0.46 31.38
C LEU A 261 -9.75 -0.76 30.48
N LEU A 262 -9.76 -0.59 29.16
CA LEU A 262 -9.49 -1.69 28.23
C LEU A 262 -8.14 -2.35 28.50
N LYS A 263 -7.10 -1.56 28.81
CA LYS A 263 -5.77 -2.05 29.20
C LYS A 263 -5.81 -2.77 30.55
N LYS A 264 -6.33 -2.12 31.59
CA LYS A 264 -6.33 -2.64 32.97
C LYS A 264 -7.14 -3.92 33.11
N GLU A 265 -8.27 -3.99 32.42
CA GLU A 265 -9.19 -5.13 32.43
C GLU A 265 -8.84 -6.17 31.36
N ASN A 266 -7.77 -5.97 30.58
CA ASN A 266 -7.35 -6.84 29.48
C ASN A 266 -8.50 -7.17 28.50
N LEU A 267 -9.28 -6.16 28.10
CA LEU A 267 -10.45 -6.28 27.23
C LEU A 267 -10.07 -6.48 25.75
N PHE A 268 -9.22 -7.49 25.50
CA PHE A 268 -8.90 -8.00 24.18
C PHE A 268 -8.41 -6.93 23.18
N ILE A 269 -7.67 -5.93 23.66
CA ILE A 269 -6.99 -4.97 22.79
C ILE A 269 -5.54 -5.37 22.54
N ILE A 270 -5.04 -5.02 21.35
CA ILE A 270 -3.66 -5.23 20.92
C ILE A 270 -3.06 -3.85 20.65
N ASN A 271 -1.89 -3.58 21.23
CA ASN A 271 -1.12 -2.37 20.95
C ASN A 271 -0.42 -2.49 19.59
N LEU A 272 -0.51 -1.45 18.76
CA LEU A 272 0.05 -1.42 17.39
C LEU A 272 1.34 -0.62 17.27
N ASP A 273 1.73 0.15 18.29
CA ASP A 273 2.95 0.96 18.25
C ASP A 273 3.72 0.92 19.59
N ALA A 274 5.00 1.29 19.56
CA ALA A 274 5.83 1.34 20.76
C ALA A 274 5.37 2.45 21.73
N GLU A 275 4.71 3.49 21.21
CA GLU A 275 4.28 4.68 21.96
C GLU A 275 2.92 4.49 22.66
N ASN A 276 2.30 3.32 22.53
CA ASN A 276 0.97 3.00 23.07
C ASN A 276 -0.12 4.02 22.67
N ARG A 277 -0.15 4.46 21.41
CA ARG A 277 -1.15 5.40 20.89
C ARG A 277 -2.22 4.72 20.06
N TRP A 278 -1.85 3.72 19.25
CA TRP A 278 -2.76 2.99 18.38
C TRP A 278 -3.09 1.60 18.91
N PHE A 279 -4.39 1.28 18.89
CA PHE A 279 -4.92 0.01 19.35
C PHE A 279 -5.80 -0.62 18.28
N ARG A 280 -5.89 -1.94 18.31
CA ARG A 280 -6.95 -2.67 17.62
C ARG A 280 -7.58 -3.68 18.56
N TYR A 281 -8.85 -4.02 18.31
CA TYR A 281 -9.47 -5.15 18.96
C TYR A 281 -8.90 -6.46 18.40
N HIS A 282 -8.75 -7.45 19.26
CA HIS A 282 -8.58 -8.83 18.83
C HIS A 282 -9.80 -9.23 17.98
N HIS A 283 -9.53 -9.89 16.86
CA HIS A 283 -10.51 -10.07 15.79
C HIS A 283 -11.82 -10.76 16.24
N LEU A 284 -11.78 -11.74 17.16
CA LEU A 284 -13.00 -12.33 17.75
C LEU A 284 -13.87 -11.32 18.49
N PHE A 285 -13.23 -10.46 19.28
CA PHE A 285 -13.95 -9.46 20.05
C PHE A 285 -14.51 -8.39 19.11
N LYS A 286 -13.73 -7.97 18.11
CA LYS A 286 -14.22 -7.09 17.04
C LYS A 286 -15.45 -7.64 16.33
N GLN A 287 -15.42 -8.92 15.91
CA GLN A 287 -16.56 -9.57 15.26
C GLN A 287 -17.80 -9.63 16.16
N LEU A 288 -17.61 -9.91 17.46
CA LEU A 288 -18.71 -9.85 18.43
C LEU A 288 -19.29 -8.44 18.49
N LEU A 289 -18.44 -7.41 18.67
CA LEU A 289 -18.87 -6.02 18.78
C LEU A 289 -19.58 -5.54 17.49
N GLN A 290 -19.09 -5.92 16.32
CA GLN A 290 -19.74 -5.59 15.04
C GLN A 290 -21.11 -6.26 14.89
N ASN A 291 -21.25 -7.50 15.34
CA ASN A 291 -22.55 -8.18 15.36
C ASN A 291 -23.52 -7.53 16.35
N GLN A 292 -23.05 -7.08 17.51
CA GLN A 292 -23.87 -6.34 18.47
C GLN A 292 -24.22 -4.95 17.95
N LEU A 293 -23.29 -4.26 17.31
CA LEU A 293 -23.53 -2.94 16.70
C LEU A 293 -24.72 -3.01 15.73
N LYS A 294 -24.73 -4.01 14.83
CA LYS A 294 -25.84 -4.27 13.89
C LYS A 294 -27.17 -4.66 14.55
N ARG A 295 -27.15 -5.14 15.81
CA ARG A 295 -28.36 -5.48 16.57
C ARG A 295 -28.94 -4.30 17.33
N TYR A 296 -28.07 -3.46 17.89
CA TYR A 296 -28.47 -2.33 18.73
C TYR A 296 -28.66 -1.02 17.95
N HIS A 297 -28.00 -0.86 16.81
CA HIS A 297 -28.06 0.35 16.00
C HIS A 297 -28.66 0.06 14.62
N SER A 298 -29.44 1.02 14.13
CA SER A 298 -29.95 1.07 12.77
C SER A 298 -28.81 1.21 11.74
N PRO A 299 -29.03 0.79 10.48
CA PRO A 299 -28.08 1.04 9.40
C PRO A 299 -27.70 2.52 9.25
N GLU A 300 -28.63 3.44 9.51
CA GLU A 300 -28.41 4.89 9.44
C GLU A 300 -27.45 5.39 10.52
N GLU A 301 -27.58 4.91 11.76
CA GLU A 301 -26.65 5.23 12.85
C GLU A 301 -25.25 4.68 12.58
N ILE A 302 -25.15 3.45 12.04
CA ILE A 302 -23.87 2.85 11.64
C ILE A 302 -23.21 3.65 10.51
N SER A 303 -24.01 4.08 9.52
CA SER A 303 -23.53 4.95 8.44
C SER A 303 -23.03 6.30 8.97
N ALA A 304 -23.70 6.88 9.96
CA ALA A 304 -23.26 8.11 10.62
C ALA A 304 -21.92 7.94 11.35
N LEU A 305 -21.69 6.80 12.02
CA LEU A 305 -20.40 6.49 12.65
C LEU A 305 -19.27 6.40 11.61
N HIS A 306 -19.50 5.69 10.50
CA HIS A 306 -18.54 5.60 9.40
C HIS A 306 -18.25 6.98 8.78
N SER A 307 -19.26 7.83 8.62
CA SER A 307 -19.09 9.19 8.11
C SER A 307 -18.21 10.05 9.02
N ARG A 308 -18.40 9.97 10.34
CA ARG A 308 -17.58 10.68 11.33
C ARG A 308 -16.13 10.17 11.34
N ALA A 309 -15.95 8.85 11.28
CA ALA A 309 -14.62 8.24 11.15
C ALA A 309 -13.90 8.75 9.90
N SER A 310 -14.62 8.80 8.76
CA SER A 310 -14.10 9.32 7.50
C SER A 310 -13.60 10.76 7.62
N GLU A 311 -14.41 11.65 8.21
CA GLU A 311 -14.03 13.07 8.41
C GLU A 311 -12.79 13.21 9.30
N TRP A 312 -12.70 12.41 10.37
CA TRP A 312 -11.55 12.43 11.27
C TRP A 312 -10.29 11.93 10.56
N PHE A 313 -10.36 10.82 9.82
CA PHE A 313 -9.22 10.28 9.08
C PHE A 313 -8.75 11.27 8.00
N GLU A 314 -9.68 11.90 7.26
CA GLU A 314 -9.34 12.95 6.27
C GLU A 314 -8.60 14.11 6.94
N GLY A 315 -9.11 14.62 8.07
CA GLY A 315 -8.51 15.73 8.83
C GLY A 315 -7.11 15.44 9.40
N HIS A 316 -6.75 14.17 9.58
CA HIS A 316 -5.44 13.74 10.09
C HIS A 316 -4.51 13.21 8.99
N GLY A 317 -4.91 13.27 7.72
CA GLY A 317 -4.09 12.86 6.57
C GLY A 317 -4.11 11.36 6.25
N PHE A 318 -4.98 10.58 6.89
CA PHE A 318 -5.19 9.16 6.64
C PHE A 318 -6.23 8.97 5.52
N ILE A 319 -5.84 9.36 4.30
CA ILE A 319 -6.79 9.52 3.18
C ILE A 319 -7.39 8.19 2.71
N GLU A 320 -6.62 7.10 2.75
CA GLU A 320 -7.12 5.80 2.31
C GLU A 320 -8.20 5.26 3.26
N GLU A 321 -7.96 5.33 4.57
CA GLU A 321 -8.94 4.98 5.59
C GLU A 321 -10.17 5.89 5.51
N ALA A 322 -9.99 7.19 5.24
CA ALA A 322 -11.11 8.10 5.04
C ALA A 322 -12.01 7.65 3.87
N ILE A 323 -11.41 7.30 2.73
CA ILE A 323 -12.15 6.80 1.55
C ILE A 323 -12.89 5.50 1.88
N GLU A 324 -12.25 4.58 2.60
CA GLU A 324 -12.86 3.30 2.99
C GLU A 324 -14.03 3.48 3.94
N GLN A 325 -13.89 4.36 4.93
CA GLN A 325 -14.97 4.69 5.86
C GLN A 325 -16.13 5.41 5.16
N ALA A 326 -15.88 6.34 4.23
CA ALA A 326 -16.94 6.97 3.43
C ALA A 326 -17.71 5.96 2.56
N LEU A 327 -17.00 5.00 1.97
CA LEU A 327 -17.63 3.92 1.20
C LEU A 327 -18.42 2.96 2.10
N ALA A 328 -17.91 2.63 3.28
CA ALA A 328 -18.60 1.81 4.27
C ALA A 328 -19.85 2.50 4.83
N ALA A 329 -19.87 3.84 4.89
CA ALA A 329 -21.07 4.62 5.18
C ALA A 329 -22.13 4.55 4.07
N GLY A 330 -21.80 4.02 2.88
CA GLY A 330 -22.66 4.05 1.70
C GLY A 330 -22.63 5.39 0.95
N ASP A 331 -21.77 6.34 1.35
CA ASP A 331 -21.64 7.65 0.71
C ASP A 331 -20.45 7.69 -0.26
N ALA A 332 -20.66 7.10 -1.43
CA ALA A 332 -19.69 7.16 -2.51
C ALA A 332 -19.46 8.59 -3.06
N LEU A 333 -20.37 9.54 -2.79
CA LEU A 333 -20.20 10.94 -3.18
C LEU A 333 -19.24 11.68 -2.24
N ALA A 334 -19.25 11.35 -0.95
CA ALA A 334 -18.25 11.81 0.02
C ALA A 334 -16.86 11.25 -0.33
N ALA A 335 -16.75 9.93 -0.57
CA ALA A 335 -15.51 9.30 -1.02
C ALA A 335 -14.93 9.99 -2.28
N ALA A 336 -15.79 10.31 -3.25
CA ALA A 336 -15.39 11.05 -4.44
C ALA A 336 -14.84 12.45 -4.12
N LYS A 337 -15.47 13.21 -3.21
CA LYS A 337 -14.98 14.54 -2.79
C LYS A 337 -13.63 14.47 -2.08
N ILE A 338 -13.40 13.45 -1.25
CA ILE A 338 -12.12 13.23 -0.57
C ILE A 338 -11.02 13.01 -1.63
N ILE A 339 -11.29 12.17 -2.64
CA ILE A 339 -10.34 11.92 -3.74
C ILE A 339 -10.05 13.21 -4.52
N GLU A 340 -11.07 13.99 -4.86
CA GLU A 340 -10.91 15.26 -5.60
C GLU A 340 -10.02 16.26 -4.86
N ARG A 341 -10.12 16.35 -3.53
CA ARG A 341 -9.29 17.24 -2.70
C ARG A 341 -7.85 16.77 -2.58
N ASN A 342 -7.61 15.46 -2.60
CA ASN A 342 -6.31 14.87 -2.28
C ASN A 342 -5.51 14.39 -3.51
N ARG A 343 -6.12 14.34 -4.71
CA ARG A 343 -5.46 13.80 -5.91
C ARG A 343 -4.20 14.57 -6.29
N HIS A 344 -4.16 15.89 -6.16
CA HIS A 344 -3.00 16.70 -6.56
C HIS A 344 -1.78 16.37 -5.69
N ALA A 345 -1.97 16.24 -4.37
CA ALA A 345 -0.89 15.88 -3.45
C ALA A 345 -0.30 14.50 -3.75
N VAL A 346 -1.14 13.53 -4.13
CA VAL A 346 -0.69 12.19 -4.53
C VAL A 346 0.07 12.22 -5.86
N LEU A 347 -0.40 13.02 -6.82
CA LEU A 347 0.23 13.18 -8.12
C LEU A 347 1.58 13.93 -8.03
N ASP A 348 1.65 15.00 -7.23
CA ASP A 348 2.90 15.73 -6.95
C ASP A 348 3.94 14.84 -6.23
N ALA A 349 3.47 13.85 -5.45
CA ALA A 349 4.32 12.84 -4.83
C ALA A 349 4.70 11.66 -5.76
N ASP A 350 4.40 11.74 -7.07
CA ASP A 350 4.60 10.66 -8.06
C ASP A 350 3.92 9.32 -7.69
N ARG A 351 2.86 9.38 -6.87
CA ARG A 351 2.09 8.23 -6.40
C ARG A 351 0.80 8.04 -7.20
N TRP A 352 0.82 8.31 -8.51
CA TRP A 352 -0.36 8.20 -9.40
C TRP A 352 -1.08 6.83 -9.32
N HIS A 353 -0.36 5.76 -8.98
CA HIS A 353 -0.93 4.43 -8.79
C HIS A 353 -1.87 4.36 -7.58
N VAL A 354 -1.62 5.13 -6.51
CA VAL A 354 -2.52 5.26 -5.36
C VAL A 354 -3.83 5.92 -5.80
N LEU A 355 -3.75 7.01 -6.56
CA LEU A 355 -4.93 7.66 -7.15
C LEU A 355 -5.71 6.68 -8.04
N TRP A 356 -5.00 5.87 -8.84
CA TRP A 356 -5.63 4.84 -9.66
C TRP A 356 -6.42 3.80 -8.83
N GLN A 357 -5.90 3.39 -7.67
CA GLN A 357 -6.62 2.48 -6.76
C GLN A 357 -7.85 3.16 -6.14
N TRP A 358 -7.72 4.41 -5.70
CA TRP A 358 -8.85 5.19 -5.19
C TRP A 358 -9.96 5.33 -6.22
N LEU A 359 -9.61 5.65 -7.47
CA LEU A 359 -10.56 5.72 -8.57
C LEU A 359 -11.22 4.35 -8.84
N LYS A 360 -10.53 3.23 -8.67
CA LYS A 360 -11.13 1.90 -8.84
C LYS A 360 -12.19 1.57 -7.79
N LYS A 361 -12.05 2.08 -6.56
CA LYS A 361 -13.02 1.88 -5.48
C LYS A 361 -14.37 2.60 -5.74
N LEU A 362 -14.39 3.64 -6.57
CA LEU A 362 -15.62 4.40 -6.88
C LEU A 362 -16.51 3.74 -7.95
N PRO A 363 -17.85 3.86 -7.84
CA PRO A 363 -18.79 3.52 -8.90
C PRO A 363 -18.50 4.27 -10.21
N PRO A 364 -18.65 3.62 -11.39
CA PRO A 364 -18.38 4.25 -12.68
C PRO A 364 -19.27 5.47 -12.94
N GLU A 365 -20.52 5.47 -12.48
CA GLU A 365 -21.47 6.56 -12.68
C GLU A 365 -20.98 7.86 -12.03
N ILE A 366 -20.48 7.76 -10.79
CA ILE A 366 -19.96 8.91 -10.03
C ILE A 366 -18.69 9.47 -10.68
N LYS A 367 -17.78 8.58 -11.10
CA LYS A 367 -16.55 8.99 -11.80
C LYS A 367 -16.84 9.72 -13.10
N GLN A 368 -17.76 9.20 -13.89
CA GLN A 368 -18.04 9.75 -15.21
C GLN A 368 -18.84 11.06 -15.15
N ALA A 369 -19.60 11.31 -14.08
CA ALA A 369 -20.35 12.54 -13.91
C ALA A 369 -19.51 13.72 -13.40
N ARG A 370 -18.27 13.48 -12.94
CA ARG A 370 -17.44 14.48 -12.25
C ARG A 370 -16.15 14.78 -13.03
N PRO A 371 -16.04 15.97 -13.66
CA PRO A 371 -14.87 16.36 -14.46
C PRO A 371 -13.54 16.25 -13.71
N ASN A 372 -13.54 16.60 -12.42
CA ASN A 372 -12.35 16.57 -11.57
C ASN A 372 -11.76 15.14 -11.45
N LEU A 373 -12.61 14.12 -11.22
CA LEU A 373 -12.20 12.72 -11.20
C LEU A 373 -11.76 12.21 -12.58
N GLN A 374 -12.44 12.65 -13.63
CA GLN A 374 -12.07 12.31 -15.02
C GLN A 374 -10.68 12.84 -15.38
N LEU A 375 -10.34 14.08 -14.98
CA LEU A 375 -9.00 14.63 -15.17
C LEU A 375 -7.95 13.85 -14.36
N GLY A 376 -8.28 13.43 -13.13
CA GLY A 376 -7.44 12.50 -12.36
C GLY A 376 -7.18 11.18 -13.11
N GLN A 377 -8.20 10.64 -13.77
CA GLN A 377 -8.06 9.46 -14.62
C GLN A 377 -7.18 9.72 -15.85
N ALA A 378 -7.33 10.89 -16.50
CA ALA A 378 -6.51 11.30 -17.64
C ALA A 378 -5.02 11.41 -17.26
N TRP A 379 -4.70 11.92 -16.07
CA TRP A 379 -3.32 11.93 -15.54
C TRP A 379 -2.76 10.51 -15.39
N CYS A 380 -3.51 9.60 -14.75
CA CYS A 380 -3.07 8.22 -14.62
C CYS A 380 -2.81 7.55 -15.97
N LEU A 381 -3.67 7.80 -16.97
CA LEU A 381 -3.50 7.27 -18.32
C LEU A 381 -2.29 7.89 -19.04
N LEU A 382 -2.02 9.18 -18.84
CA LEU A 382 -0.81 9.83 -19.36
C LEU A 382 0.45 9.16 -18.79
N PHE A 383 0.49 8.87 -17.48
CA PHE A 383 1.63 8.19 -16.85
C PHE A 383 1.79 6.72 -17.27
N LEU A 384 0.68 6.08 -17.63
CA LEU A 384 0.68 4.76 -18.26
C LEU A 384 1.07 4.82 -19.76
N ALA A 385 1.35 6.01 -20.31
CA ALA A 385 1.61 6.25 -21.74
C ALA A 385 0.44 5.86 -22.67
N GLN A 386 -0.78 5.77 -22.13
CA GLN A 386 -2.01 5.45 -22.87
C GLN A 386 -2.69 6.72 -23.38
N VAL A 387 -1.96 7.54 -24.14
CA VAL A 387 -2.42 8.87 -24.55
C VAL A 387 -3.69 8.81 -25.40
N GLY A 388 -3.86 7.78 -26.24
CA GLY A 388 -5.08 7.61 -27.03
C GLY A 388 -6.35 7.47 -26.17
N ALA A 389 -6.24 6.90 -24.96
CA ALA A 389 -7.35 6.76 -24.03
C ALA A 389 -7.70 8.07 -23.31
N VAL A 390 -6.83 9.08 -23.36
CA VAL A 390 -7.09 10.41 -22.79
C VAL A 390 -8.11 11.18 -23.63
N PHE A 391 -8.10 11.02 -24.95
CA PHE A 391 -8.94 11.81 -25.86
C PHE A 391 -10.46 11.70 -25.56
N PRO A 392 -11.05 10.49 -25.43
CA PRO A 392 -12.48 10.37 -25.10
C PRO A 392 -12.82 10.83 -23.67
N ILE A 393 -11.83 10.98 -22.78
CA ILE A 393 -12.04 11.57 -21.46
C ILE A 393 -12.20 13.08 -21.60
N ILE A 394 -11.32 13.73 -22.38
CA ILE A 394 -11.37 15.18 -22.59
C ILE A 394 -12.66 15.59 -23.28
N GLU A 395 -13.09 14.89 -24.32
CA GLU A 395 -14.38 15.16 -24.99
C GLU A 395 -15.56 15.10 -24.00
N ARG A 396 -15.52 14.15 -23.06
CA ARG A 396 -16.58 14.00 -22.04
C ARG A 396 -16.53 15.12 -21.01
N VAL A 397 -15.33 15.46 -20.52
CA VAL A 397 -15.12 16.59 -19.61
C VAL A 397 -15.63 17.88 -20.24
N GLU A 398 -15.33 18.12 -21.52
CA GLU A 398 -15.82 19.28 -22.25
C GLU A 398 -17.35 19.30 -22.35
N SER A 399 -17.98 18.18 -22.70
CA SER A 399 -19.44 18.08 -22.77
C SER A 399 -20.12 18.31 -21.41
N LEU A 400 -19.48 17.92 -20.31
CA LEU A 400 -19.98 18.19 -18.96
C LEU A 400 -19.87 19.68 -18.60
N LEU A 401 -18.78 20.33 -18.97
CA LEU A 401 -18.54 21.74 -18.70
C LEU A 401 -19.39 22.67 -19.57
N GLU A 402 -19.73 22.27 -20.79
CA GLU A 402 -20.73 23.00 -21.62
C GLU A 402 -22.09 23.07 -20.92
N LYS A 403 -22.45 22.02 -20.17
CA LYS A 403 -23.70 21.94 -19.42
C LYS A 403 -23.63 22.66 -18.06
N ASN A 404 -22.43 22.82 -17.52
CA ASN A 404 -22.21 23.44 -16.20
C ASN A 404 -20.93 24.31 -16.22
N PRO A 405 -21.01 25.51 -16.81
CA PRO A 405 -19.84 26.33 -17.15
C PRO A 405 -19.28 27.10 -15.95
N GLU A 406 -18.92 26.43 -14.84
CA GLU A 406 -18.40 27.12 -13.64
C GLU A 406 -17.39 26.30 -12.80
N GLU A 407 -16.28 25.84 -13.40
CA GLU A 407 -15.09 25.48 -12.59
C GLU A 407 -13.79 26.10 -13.15
N PRO A 408 -13.54 27.41 -12.90
CA PRO A 408 -12.28 28.07 -13.27
C PRO A 408 -11.03 27.32 -12.79
N ALA A 409 -11.15 26.58 -11.69
CA ALA A 409 -10.07 25.80 -11.09
C ALA A 409 -9.57 24.64 -11.97
N LEU A 410 -10.41 24.09 -12.85
CA LEU A 410 -10.03 22.97 -13.73
C LEU A 410 -9.47 23.42 -15.09
N LEU A 411 -9.65 24.70 -15.45
CA LEU A 411 -9.19 25.24 -16.74
C LEU A 411 -7.70 25.00 -17.02
N PRO A 412 -6.77 25.08 -16.06
CA PRO A 412 -5.37 24.75 -16.32
C PRO A 412 -5.18 23.33 -16.84
N GLU A 413 -5.78 22.33 -16.18
CA GLU A 413 -5.69 20.93 -16.57
C GLU A 413 -6.36 20.66 -17.91
N ILE A 414 -7.54 21.25 -18.14
CA ILE A 414 -8.26 21.12 -19.41
C ILE A 414 -7.43 21.68 -20.56
N ASN A 415 -6.84 22.87 -20.39
CA ASN A 415 -5.97 23.46 -21.40
C ASN A 415 -4.72 22.61 -21.64
N PHE A 416 -4.15 22.02 -20.59
CA PHE A 416 -3.04 21.09 -20.73
C PHE A 416 -3.42 19.88 -21.60
N PHE A 417 -4.51 19.19 -21.27
CA PHE A 417 -4.92 18.02 -22.05
C PHE A 417 -5.42 18.37 -23.46
N ARG A 418 -6.05 19.53 -23.67
CA ARG A 418 -6.31 20.07 -25.03
C ARG A 418 -5.01 20.28 -25.80
N GLY A 419 -3.99 20.83 -25.14
CA GLY A 419 -2.66 20.99 -25.70
C GLY A 419 -2.05 19.66 -26.15
N LEU A 420 -2.23 18.60 -25.36
CA LEU A 420 -1.82 17.23 -25.73
C LEU A 420 -2.58 16.73 -26.97
N VAL A 421 -3.91 16.86 -27.00
CA VAL A 421 -4.71 16.48 -28.18
C VAL A 421 -4.20 17.19 -29.44
N CYS A 422 -4.02 18.52 -29.38
CA CYS A 422 -3.47 19.30 -30.50
C CYS A 422 -2.05 18.85 -30.90
N TYR A 423 -1.19 18.51 -29.94
CA TYR A 423 0.16 18.03 -30.21
C TYR A 423 0.14 16.77 -31.08
N PHE A 424 -0.64 15.77 -30.67
CA PHE A 424 -0.74 14.49 -31.38
C PHE A 424 -1.51 14.59 -32.70
N GLN A 425 -2.25 15.68 -32.92
CA GLN A 425 -2.86 16.02 -34.22
C GLN A 425 -1.91 16.82 -35.13
N GLY A 426 -0.71 17.17 -34.68
CA GLY A 426 0.28 17.94 -35.45
C GLY A 426 0.11 19.46 -35.36
N GLU A 427 -0.82 19.97 -34.55
CA GLU A 427 -1.09 21.41 -34.37
C GLU A 427 -0.10 22.06 -33.37
N GLY A 428 1.20 22.01 -33.66
CA GLY A 428 2.26 22.41 -32.72
C GLY A 428 2.14 23.84 -32.16
N ALA A 429 1.79 24.84 -33.00
CA ALA A 429 1.67 26.23 -32.54
C ALA A 429 0.50 26.41 -31.54
N ARG A 430 -0.67 25.84 -31.86
CA ARG A 430 -1.85 25.88 -31.00
C ARG A 430 -1.63 25.09 -29.71
N SER A 431 -0.97 23.94 -29.82
CA SER A 431 -0.56 23.13 -28.69
C SER A 431 0.31 23.91 -27.70
N ALA A 432 1.35 24.60 -28.20
CA ALA A 432 2.23 25.43 -27.37
C ALA A 432 1.49 26.58 -26.66
N GLU A 433 0.52 27.20 -27.33
CA GLU A 433 -0.33 28.24 -26.72
C GLU A 433 -1.18 27.69 -25.58
N LEU A 434 -1.78 26.50 -25.76
CA LEU A 434 -2.62 25.86 -24.75
C LEU A 434 -1.81 25.44 -23.51
N PHE A 435 -0.62 24.87 -23.70
CA PHE A 435 0.28 24.55 -22.59
C PHE A 435 0.77 25.80 -21.85
N THR A 436 1.06 26.88 -22.58
CA THR A 436 1.44 28.17 -21.97
C THR A 436 0.30 28.70 -21.10
N LYS A 437 -0.94 28.71 -21.63
CA LYS A 437 -2.14 29.11 -20.87
C LYS A 437 -2.37 28.23 -19.64
N ALA A 438 -2.13 26.92 -19.75
CA ALA A 438 -2.25 26.01 -18.61
C ALA A 438 -1.29 26.40 -17.47
N ALA A 439 -0.04 26.73 -17.80
CA ALA A 439 0.95 27.16 -16.81
C ALA A 439 0.64 28.55 -16.22
N GLU A 440 0.17 29.51 -17.04
CA GLU A 440 -0.15 30.88 -16.63
C GLU A 440 -1.38 30.96 -15.72
N LEU A 441 -2.36 30.07 -15.89
CA LEU A 441 -3.57 30.03 -15.08
C LEU A 441 -3.37 29.36 -13.71
N LEU A 442 -2.23 28.70 -13.48
CA LEU A 442 -1.94 28.04 -12.20
C LEU A 442 -1.39 29.05 -11.16
N PRO A 443 -2.02 29.16 -9.97
CA PRO A 443 -1.45 29.92 -8.86
C PRO A 443 -0.04 29.46 -8.49
N GLU A 444 0.80 30.36 -7.97
CA GLU A 444 2.13 29.99 -7.47
C GLU A 444 2.06 28.84 -6.46
N ASN A 445 2.99 27.88 -6.57
CA ASN A 445 3.14 26.71 -5.69
C ASN A 445 1.93 25.76 -5.62
N THR A 446 1.03 25.80 -6.60
CA THR A 446 -0.12 24.88 -6.69
C THR A 446 0.10 23.87 -7.82
N PHE A 447 -0.15 22.59 -7.53
CA PHE A 447 -0.07 21.46 -8.46
C PHE A 447 1.22 21.46 -9.31
N LEU A 448 2.34 21.21 -8.64
CA LEU A 448 3.69 21.33 -9.21
C LEU A 448 3.90 20.43 -10.43
N LEU A 449 3.27 19.25 -10.42
CA LEU A 449 3.30 18.33 -11.54
C LEU A 449 2.76 18.99 -12.81
N LEU A 450 1.55 19.55 -12.78
CA LEU A 450 0.97 20.19 -13.98
C LEU A 450 1.83 21.33 -14.47
N ARG A 451 2.37 22.17 -13.57
CA ARG A 451 3.28 23.24 -13.96
C ARG A 451 4.49 22.68 -14.71
N SER A 452 5.10 21.61 -14.17
CA SER A 452 6.27 20.99 -14.78
C SER A 452 5.98 20.35 -16.14
N GLU A 453 4.85 19.67 -16.26
CA GLU A 453 4.41 19.07 -17.50
C GLU A 453 4.05 20.14 -18.53
N ALA A 454 3.34 21.20 -18.15
CA ALA A 454 2.99 22.29 -19.05
C ALA A 454 4.22 23.03 -19.59
N GLU A 455 5.23 23.32 -18.75
CA GLU A 455 6.48 23.95 -19.20
C GLU A 455 7.27 23.05 -20.16
N TYR A 456 7.38 21.76 -19.85
CA TYR A 456 8.01 20.76 -20.70
C TYR A 456 7.29 20.64 -22.06
N TRP A 457 5.98 20.39 -22.03
CA TRP A 457 5.17 20.20 -23.24
C TRP A 457 5.07 21.46 -24.10
N THR A 458 5.10 22.66 -23.50
CA THR A 458 5.24 23.91 -24.27
C THR A 458 6.50 23.89 -25.15
N CYS A 459 7.63 23.43 -24.62
CA CYS A 459 8.89 23.40 -25.36
C CYS A 459 8.88 22.34 -26.47
N VAL A 460 8.33 21.16 -26.18
CA VAL A 460 8.17 20.09 -27.17
C VAL A 460 7.21 20.51 -28.29
N ALA A 461 6.10 21.20 -27.97
CA ALA A 461 5.18 21.74 -28.96
C ALA A 461 5.79 22.88 -29.81
N LEU A 462 6.65 23.72 -29.22
CA LEU A 462 7.42 24.71 -29.98
C LEU A 462 8.38 24.07 -30.98
N HIS A 463 9.01 22.94 -30.63
CA HIS A 463 9.84 22.16 -31.55
C HIS A 463 9.00 21.62 -32.72
N LEU A 464 7.85 20.99 -32.43
CA LEU A 464 6.90 20.54 -33.47
C LEU A 464 6.46 21.68 -34.39
N ALA A 465 6.34 22.91 -33.87
CA ALA A 465 6.02 24.11 -34.64
C ALA A 465 7.22 24.71 -35.42
N GLY A 466 8.36 24.03 -35.49
CA GLY A 466 9.57 24.48 -36.17
C GLY A 466 10.34 25.60 -35.43
N ARG A 467 10.09 25.81 -34.13
CA ARG A 467 10.69 26.88 -33.31
C ARG A 467 11.70 26.32 -32.30
N LYS A 468 12.59 25.43 -32.76
CA LYS A 468 13.58 24.73 -31.94
C LYS A 468 14.42 25.66 -31.06
N GLU A 469 15.01 26.71 -31.61
CA GLU A 469 15.92 27.60 -30.88
C GLU A 469 15.18 28.33 -29.75
N LYS A 470 13.90 28.63 -29.96
CA LYS A 470 13.05 29.20 -28.91
C LYS A 470 12.80 28.17 -27.80
N ALA A 471 12.52 26.92 -28.15
CA ALA A 471 12.32 25.84 -27.19
C ALA A 471 13.58 25.60 -26.33
N ILE A 472 14.74 25.42 -26.97
CA ILE A 472 16.02 25.17 -26.27
C ILE A 472 16.39 26.34 -25.35
N ARG A 473 16.25 27.59 -25.81
CA ARG A 473 16.50 28.76 -24.95
C ARG A 473 15.59 28.78 -23.73
N LYS A 474 14.29 28.48 -23.90
CA LYS A 474 13.33 28.43 -22.80
C LYS A 474 13.68 27.33 -21.79
N LEU A 475 14.05 26.14 -22.26
CA LEU A 475 14.49 25.03 -21.41
C LEU A 475 15.74 25.38 -20.61
N HIS A 476 16.79 25.91 -21.25
CA HIS A 476 18.01 26.34 -20.54
C HIS A 476 17.73 27.47 -19.53
N GLN A 477 16.84 28.40 -19.85
CA GLN A 477 16.45 29.45 -18.91
C GLN A 477 15.75 28.85 -17.69
N GLY A 478 14.78 27.96 -17.90
CA GLY A 478 14.06 27.29 -16.80
C GLY A 478 14.97 26.46 -15.90
N ILE A 479 15.95 25.76 -16.48
CA ILE A 479 16.96 24.99 -15.74
C ILE A 479 17.87 25.90 -14.90
N ARG A 480 18.17 27.12 -15.36
CA ARG A 480 19.05 28.06 -14.63
C ARG A 480 18.34 28.88 -13.56
N SER A 481 17.04 29.13 -13.72
CA SER A 481 16.31 30.11 -12.90
C SER A 481 15.71 29.55 -11.61
N LYS A 482 15.74 28.23 -11.39
CA LYS A 482 14.98 27.58 -10.31
C LYS A 482 15.90 26.83 -9.34
N ASP A 483 15.62 26.95 -8.05
CA ASP A 483 16.38 26.32 -6.97
C ASP A 483 16.29 24.79 -7.07
N PHE A 484 17.35 24.09 -6.64
CA PHE A 484 17.47 22.62 -6.62
C PHE A 484 16.34 21.91 -5.83
N GLN A 485 15.49 22.63 -5.10
CA GLN A 485 14.36 22.04 -4.38
C GLN A 485 13.20 21.60 -5.30
N GLU A 486 13.14 22.03 -6.56
CA GLU A 486 12.13 21.60 -7.55
C GLU A 486 12.62 20.43 -8.43
N GLY A 487 13.14 19.37 -7.83
CA GLY A 487 13.74 18.23 -8.55
C GLY A 487 12.87 17.63 -9.67
N MET A 488 11.54 17.57 -9.48
CA MET A 488 10.60 17.08 -10.48
C MET A 488 10.58 17.95 -11.74
N LEU A 489 10.49 19.27 -11.58
CA LEU A 489 10.51 20.18 -12.72
C LEU A 489 11.86 20.14 -13.43
N LEU A 490 12.96 20.20 -12.68
CA LEU A 490 14.30 20.16 -13.25
C LEU A 490 14.50 18.89 -14.10
N SER A 491 13.96 17.77 -13.63
CA SER A 491 13.92 16.50 -14.38
C SER A 491 13.13 16.65 -15.69
N ARG A 492 11.91 17.21 -15.66
CA ARG A 492 11.06 17.37 -16.87
C ARG A 492 11.69 18.30 -17.91
N LEU A 493 12.27 19.42 -17.48
CA LEU A 493 12.96 20.35 -18.37
C LEU A 493 14.22 19.74 -18.98
N SER A 494 15.02 19.03 -18.18
CA SER A 494 16.22 18.32 -18.66
C SER A 494 15.84 17.21 -19.65
N PHE A 495 14.74 16.49 -19.38
CA PHE A 495 14.20 15.51 -20.32
C PHE A 495 13.70 16.15 -21.62
N GLY A 496 13.12 17.36 -21.57
CA GLY A 496 12.78 18.15 -22.75
C GLY A 496 13.94 18.41 -23.69
N LEU A 497 15.12 18.74 -23.15
CA LEU A 497 16.33 18.91 -23.96
C LEU A 497 16.76 17.58 -24.59
N CYS A 498 16.78 16.51 -23.80
CA CYS A 498 17.09 15.16 -24.29
C CYS A 498 16.19 14.78 -25.46
N PHE A 499 14.88 14.98 -25.30
CA PHE A 499 13.88 14.60 -26.30
C PHE A 499 14.02 15.39 -27.60
N ILE A 500 14.17 16.72 -27.52
CA ILE A 500 14.36 17.57 -28.70
C ILE A 500 15.63 17.18 -29.47
N HIS A 501 16.77 17.01 -28.78
CA HIS A 501 18.01 16.60 -29.42
C HIS A 501 17.91 15.21 -30.05
N MET A 502 17.20 14.28 -29.40
CA MET A 502 16.99 12.93 -29.92
C MET A 502 16.10 12.93 -31.17
N LEU A 503 15.06 13.77 -31.22
CA LEU A 503 14.21 13.93 -32.41
C LEU A 503 14.97 14.50 -33.62
N ASP A 504 15.93 15.39 -33.38
CA ASP A 504 16.72 16.02 -34.44
C ASP A 504 17.98 15.21 -34.83
N GLY A 505 18.21 14.05 -34.19
CA GLY A 505 19.41 13.22 -34.43
C GLY A 505 20.71 13.82 -33.89
N GLU A 506 20.63 14.80 -32.99
CA GLU A 506 21.77 15.46 -32.34
C GLU A 506 22.31 14.60 -31.19
N CYS A 507 22.87 13.44 -31.55
CA CYS A 507 23.21 12.36 -30.64
C CYS A 507 24.16 12.79 -29.52
N LEU A 508 25.19 13.59 -29.83
CA LEU A 508 26.16 14.04 -28.84
C LEU A 508 25.51 14.94 -27.79
N GLN A 509 24.64 15.86 -28.22
CA GLN A 509 23.89 16.74 -27.34
C GLN A 509 22.88 15.93 -26.51
N ALA A 510 22.14 15.00 -27.13
CA ALA A 510 21.22 14.11 -26.43
C ALA A 510 21.94 13.29 -25.34
N PHE A 511 23.13 12.77 -25.63
CA PHE A 511 23.95 12.05 -24.66
C PHE A 511 24.39 12.94 -23.48
N GLN A 512 24.88 14.15 -23.76
CA GLN A 512 25.32 15.12 -22.75
C GLN A 512 24.17 15.56 -21.83
N GLU A 513 23.01 15.88 -22.41
CA GLU A 513 21.82 16.23 -21.62
C GLU A 513 21.29 15.02 -20.85
N GLY A 514 21.39 13.82 -21.42
CA GLY A 514 21.11 12.57 -20.73
C GLY A 514 21.99 12.37 -19.49
N MET A 515 23.28 12.73 -19.53
CA MET A 515 24.14 12.68 -18.35
C MET A 515 23.67 13.65 -17.26
N ARG A 516 23.26 14.86 -17.63
CA ARG A 516 22.72 15.85 -16.68
C ARG A 516 21.41 15.37 -16.06
N LEU A 517 20.49 14.84 -16.87
CA LEU A 517 19.23 14.26 -16.38
C LEU A 517 19.47 13.14 -15.37
N ARG A 518 20.52 12.32 -15.58
CA ARG A 518 20.90 11.28 -14.63
C ARG A 518 21.35 11.85 -13.27
N GLU A 519 22.13 12.92 -13.26
CA GLU A 519 22.55 13.58 -12.02
C GLU A 519 21.38 14.26 -11.29
N VAL A 520 20.44 14.85 -12.04
CA VAL A 520 19.18 15.35 -11.47
C VAL A 520 18.38 14.19 -10.85
N GLY A 521 18.27 13.06 -11.55
CA GLY A 521 17.59 11.86 -11.05
C GLY A 521 18.20 11.31 -9.77
N LYS A 522 19.54 11.22 -9.68
CA LYS A 522 20.24 10.77 -8.47
C LYS A 522 20.05 11.74 -7.29
N SER A 523 20.30 13.02 -7.51
CA SER A 523 20.22 14.05 -6.46
C SER A 523 18.79 14.20 -5.90
N SER A 524 17.79 14.05 -6.77
CA SER A 524 16.37 14.18 -6.40
C SER A 524 15.70 12.84 -6.09
N ARG A 525 16.42 11.71 -6.15
CA ARG A 525 15.91 10.34 -5.99
C ARG A 525 14.71 10.01 -6.92
N LEU A 526 14.74 10.55 -8.14
CA LEU A 526 13.68 10.36 -9.13
C LEU A 526 14.03 9.19 -10.07
N VAL A 527 13.43 8.03 -9.79
CA VAL A 527 13.61 6.79 -10.59
C VAL A 527 13.23 7.03 -12.06
N PHE A 528 12.19 7.81 -12.33
CA PHE A 528 11.78 8.19 -13.69
C PHE A 528 12.93 8.85 -14.47
N ALA A 529 13.56 9.87 -13.89
CA ALA A 529 14.64 10.63 -14.52
C ALA A 529 15.86 9.75 -14.81
N GLU A 530 16.26 8.92 -13.85
CA GLU A 530 17.40 8.01 -14.02
C GLU A 530 17.14 6.99 -15.15
N THR A 531 15.91 6.46 -15.22
CA THR A 531 15.51 5.48 -16.26
C THR A 531 15.61 6.09 -17.65
N TRP A 532 14.95 7.23 -17.85
CA TRP A 532 14.91 7.89 -19.15
C TRP A 532 16.27 8.43 -19.56
N ALA A 533 17.09 8.90 -18.61
CA ALA A 533 18.48 9.28 -18.87
C ALA A 533 19.31 8.13 -19.44
N MET A 534 19.20 6.93 -18.85
CA MET A 534 19.91 5.74 -19.35
C MET A 534 19.38 5.32 -20.73
N TYR A 535 18.06 5.37 -20.95
CA TYR A 535 17.49 5.08 -22.26
C TYR A 535 17.99 6.04 -23.35
N VAL A 536 17.97 7.36 -23.07
CA VAL A 536 18.46 8.39 -23.99
C VAL A 536 19.96 8.20 -24.29
N GLN A 537 20.77 7.93 -23.27
CA GLN A 537 22.20 7.64 -23.45
C GLN A 537 22.40 6.39 -24.33
N GLY A 538 21.64 5.32 -24.08
CA GLY A 538 21.69 4.11 -24.91
C GLY A 538 21.30 4.36 -26.37
N ASN A 539 20.24 5.13 -26.59
CA ASN A 539 19.79 5.50 -27.94
C ASN A 539 20.81 6.38 -28.66
N ALA A 540 21.34 7.41 -27.99
CA ALA A 540 22.37 8.27 -28.54
C ALA A 540 23.67 7.50 -28.87
N SER A 541 24.14 6.63 -27.97
CA SER A 541 25.29 5.76 -28.22
C SER A 541 25.07 4.84 -29.40
N PHE A 542 23.88 4.22 -29.51
CA PHE A 542 23.53 3.37 -30.64
C PHE A 542 23.56 4.14 -31.96
N GLN A 543 22.96 5.33 -32.02
CA GLN A 543 22.98 6.17 -33.22
C GLN A 543 24.40 6.67 -33.59
N MET A 544 25.29 6.84 -32.61
CA MET A 544 26.71 7.12 -32.82
C MET A 544 27.54 5.86 -33.15
N PHE A 545 26.91 4.69 -33.23
CA PHE A 545 27.54 3.38 -33.45
C PHE A 545 28.55 2.95 -32.37
N ASP A 546 28.41 3.48 -31.15
CA ASP A 546 29.09 3.00 -29.95
C ASP A 546 28.25 1.88 -29.32
N LEU A 547 28.36 0.68 -29.90
CA LEU A 547 27.51 -0.47 -29.55
C LEU A 547 27.76 -0.98 -28.13
N ASP A 548 29.00 -0.89 -27.62
CA ASP A 548 29.33 -1.28 -26.25
C ASP A 548 28.66 -0.36 -25.23
N ALA A 549 28.73 0.97 -25.44
CA ALA A 549 28.04 1.92 -24.57
C ALA A 549 26.51 1.77 -24.67
N ALA A 550 25.98 1.57 -25.88
CA ALA A 550 24.55 1.33 -26.10
C ALA A 550 24.08 0.09 -25.33
N GLN A 551 24.79 -1.03 -25.46
CA GLN A 551 24.50 -2.28 -24.77
C GLN A 551 24.52 -2.08 -23.25
N HIS A 552 25.55 -1.40 -22.73
CA HIS A 552 25.66 -1.08 -21.29
C HIS A 552 24.44 -0.31 -20.77
N HIS A 553 24.08 0.77 -21.44
CA HIS A 553 23.00 1.66 -21.02
C HIS A 553 21.63 0.99 -21.10
N PHE A 554 21.33 0.29 -22.21
CA PHE A 554 20.06 -0.42 -22.33
C PHE A 554 19.94 -1.57 -21.32
N ARG A 555 21.01 -2.36 -21.12
CA ARG A 555 21.00 -3.47 -20.16
C ARG A 555 20.68 -3.00 -18.74
N ARG A 556 21.22 -1.85 -18.32
CA ARG A 556 20.93 -1.24 -17.00
C ARG A 556 19.46 -0.86 -16.80
N VAL A 557 18.75 -0.48 -17.87
CA VAL A 557 17.31 -0.24 -17.83
C VAL A 557 16.56 -1.58 -17.73
N VAL A 558 16.92 -2.56 -18.56
CA VAL A 558 16.30 -3.89 -18.59
C VAL A 558 16.46 -4.66 -17.27
N GLU A 559 17.61 -4.56 -16.61
CA GLU A 559 17.89 -5.14 -15.29
C GLU A 559 16.93 -4.62 -14.20
N ASN A 560 16.45 -3.39 -14.34
CA ASN A 560 15.58 -2.72 -13.36
C ASN A 560 14.14 -2.50 -13.89
N ARG A 561 13.75 -3.24 -14.93
CA ARG A 561 12.47 -3.12 -15.64
C ARG A 561 11.21 -3.11 -14.75
N TYR A 562 11.26 -3.72 -13.59
CA TYR A 562 10.11 -3.82 -12.67
C TYR A 562 10.03 -2.69 -11.64
N ILE A 563 11.13 -1.94 -11.45
CA ILE A 563 11.21 -0.78 -10.55
C ILE A 563 11.02 0.51 -11.37
N LYS A 564 11.49 0.50 -12.62
CA LYS A 564 11.56 1.64 -13.52
C LYS A 564 10.31 1.78 -14.41
N SER A 565 10.23 2.87 -15.19
CA SER A 565 9.14 3.14 -16.13
C SER A 565 8.91 1.95 -17.09
N PRO A 566 7.70 1.35 -17.15
CA PRO A 566 7.43 0.20 -18.01
C PRO A 566 7.67 0.48 -19.49
N ARG A 567 7.31 1.69 -19.94
CA ARG A 567 7.54 2.12 -21.32
C ARG A 567 9.02 2.15 -21.67
N ALA A 568 9.82 2.81 -20.84
CA ALA A 568 11.27 2.88 -21.06
C ALA A 568 11.93 1.49 -20.99
N ALA A 569 11.39 0.57 -20.19
CA ALA A 569 11.87 -0.81 -20.15
C ALA A 569 11.62 -1.55 -21.47
N VAL A 570 10.42 -1.44 -22.04
CA VAL A 570 10.09 -2.04 -23.35
C VAL A 570 10.96 -1.43 -24.45
N ASP A 571 11.05 -0.10 -24.52
CA ASP A 571 11.86 0.59 -25.53
C ASP A 571 13.36 0.24 -25.39
N ALA A 572 13.87 0.07 -24.16
CA ALA A 572 15.25 -0.35 -23.91
C ALA A 572 15.51 -1.82 -24.27
N MET A 573 14.53 -2.73 -24.10
CA MET A 573 14.68 -4.12 -24.55
C MET A 573 14.77 -4.20 -26.07
N VAL A 574 13.93 -3.44 -26.78
CA VAL A 574 14.01 -3.32 -28.24
C VAL A 574 15.35 -2.72 -28.66
N GLY A 575 15.77 -1.62 -28.04
CA GLY A 575 17.08 -1.01 -28.29
C GLY A 575 18.25 -1.98 -28.05
N LEU A 576 18.19 -2.77 -26.97
CA LEU A 576 19.20 -3.79 -26.64
C LEU A 576 19.21 -4.93 -27.68
N ALA A 577 18.04 -5.41 -28.10
CA ALA A 577 17.94 -6.46 -29.11
C ALA A 577 18.54 -6.02 -30.45
N ILE A 578 18.21 -4.81 -30.91
CA ILE A 578 18.79 -4.23 -32.12
C ILE A 578 20.30 -4.07 -31.96
N THR A 579 20.77 -3.52 -30.84
CA THR A 579 22.21 -3.38 -30.56
C THR A 579 22.94 -4.73 -30.65
N ARG A 580 22.37 -5.78 -30.05
CA ARG A 580 22.93 -7.14 -30.09
C ARG A 580 22.98 -7.73 -31.50
N GLN A 581 21.98 -7.47 -32.34
CA GLN A 581 22.03 -7.85 -33.77
C GLN A 581 23.23 -7.19 -34.48
N PHE A 582 23.46 -5.89 -34.28
CA PHE A 582 24.60 -5.17 -34.86
C PHE A 582 25.96 -5.63 -34.29
N MET A 583 25.98 -6.14 -33.06
CA MET A 583 27.18 -6.75 -32.45
C MET A 583 27.45 -8.18 -32.94
N GLY A 584 26.57 -8.77 -33.74
CA GLY A 584 26.71 -10.16 -34.20
C GLY A 584 26.29 -11.21 -33.16
N GLU A 585 25.37 -10.86 -32.25
CA GLU A 585 24.85 -11.71 -31.18
C GLU A 585 23.35 -12.05 -31.38
N PRO A 586 22.95 -12.71 -32.49
CA PRO A 586 21.54 -12.92 -32.83
C PRO A 586 20.78 -13.74 -31.78
N ASP A 587 21.41 -14.76 -31.19
CA ASP A 587 20.77 -15.58 -30.15
C ASP A 587 20.41 -14.77 -28.90
N GLN A 588 21.30 -13.85 -28.49
CA GLN A 588 21.05 -12.96 -27.35
C GLN A 588 19.98 -11.90 -27.71
N ALA A 589 19.94 -11.44 -28.95
CA ALA A 589 18.88 -10.56 -29.43
C ALA A 589 17.51 -11.25 -29.36
N ASP A 590 17.39 -12.50 -29.81
CA ASP A 590 16.16 -13.29 -29.75
C ASP A 590 15.72 -13.58 -28.30
N GLU A 591 16.66 -13.84 -27.40
CA GLU A 591 16.38 -13.92 -25.96
C GLU A 591 15.84 -12.60 -25.40
N THR A 592 16.42 -11.47 -25.82
CA THR A 592 15.96 -10.14 -25.41
C THR A 592 14.53 -9.86 -25.89
N MET A 593 14.22 -10.23 -27.14
CA MET A 593 12.89 -10.05 -27.71
C MET A 593 11.83 -10.96 -27.07
N ARG A 594 12.20 -12.19 -26.68
CA ARG A 594 11.33 -13.04 -25.86
C ARG A 594 11.04 -12.41 -24.50
N LEU A 595 12.07 -11.89 -23.83
CA LEU A 595 11.89 -11.14 -22.57
C LEU A 595 10.99 -9.92 -22.76
N ALA A 596 11.14 -9.19 -23.87
CA ALA A 596 10.29 -8.05 -24.20
C ALA A 596 8.82 -8.45 -24.36
N GLN A 597 8.56 -9.58 -25.02
CA GLN A 597 7.20 -10.11 -25.17
C GLN A 597 6.58 -10.47 -23.81
N GLU A 598 7.29 -11.27 -23.00
CA GLU A 598 6.82 -11.67 -21.68
C GLU A 598 6.53 -10.45 -20.78
N TYR A 599 7.40 -9.44 -20.84
CA TYR A 599 7.23 -8.21 -20.10
C TYR A 599 6.03 -7.39 -20.61
N ALA A 600 5.88 -7.21 -21.93
CA ALA A 600 4.75 -6.49 -22.53
C ALA A 600 3.40 -7.15 -22.18
N GLU A 601 3.33 -8.49 -22.25
CA GLU A 601 2.16 -9.26 -21.81
C GLU A 601 1.86 -9.04 -20.32
N TRP A 602 2.89 -9.06 -19.47
CA TRP A 602 2.74 -8.78 -18.04
C TRP A 602 2.21 -7.37 -17.75
N THR A 603 2.65 -6.36 -18.51
CA THR A 603 2.14 -4.98 -18.32
C THR A 603 0.65 -4.83 -18.65
N LYS A 604 0.10 -5.75 -19.46
CA LYS A 604 -1.28 -5.69 -19.98
C LYS A 604 -1.60 -4.38 -20.73
N ASP A 605 -0.56 -3.73 -21.26
CA ASP A 605 -0.70 -2.51 -22.04
C ASP A 605 -0.64 -2.85 -23.54
N PRO A 606 -1.70 -2.58 -24.32
CA PRO A 606 -1.70 -2.81 -25.76
C PRO A 606 -0.55 -2.09 -26.47
N VAL A 607 -0.18 -0.89 -26.02
CA VAL A 607 0.90 -0.10 -26.65
C VAL A 607 2.24 -0.82 -26.51
N HIS A 608 2.51 -1.45 -25.37
CA HIS A 608 3.74 -2.23 -25.20
C HIS A 608 3.74 -3.47 -26.09
N GLN A 609 2.59 -4.12 -26.24
CA GLN A 609 2.45 -5.29 -27.11
C GLN A 609 2.66 -4.92 -28.59
N ASP A 610 2.09 -3.80 -29.03
CA ASP A 610 2.24 -3.31 -30.40
C ASP A 610 3.70 -2.97 -30.74
N ILE A 611 4.42 -2.34 -29.80
CA ILE A 611 5.85 -2.04 -29.98
C ILE A 611 6.65 -3.31 -30.17
N VAL A 612 6.50 -4.29 -29.27
CA VAL A 612 7.25 -5.54 -29.37
C VAL A 612 6.86 -6.32 -30.63
N ALA A 613 5.58 -6.31 -31.00
CA ALA A 613 5.09 -6.94 -32.22
C ALA A 613 5.67 -6.30 -33.49
N SER A 614 5.88 -4.97 -33.51
CA SER A 614 6.47 -4.25 -34.65
C SER A 614 7.94 -4.58 -34.91
N CYS A 615 8.62 -5.19 -33.93
CA CYS A 615 10.04 -5.54 -34.00
C CYS A 615 10.30 -7.03 -34.30
N ARG A 616 9.24 -7.81 -34.56
CA ARG A 616 9.31 -9.17 -35.09
C ARG A 616 9.23 -9.13 -36.62
#